data_AF-A0A060BX01-F1
#
_entry.id   AF-A0A060BX01-F1
#
_cell.length_a   1.000
_cell.length_b   1.000
_cell.length_c   1.000
_cell.angle_alpha   90.00
_cell.angle_beta   90.00
_cell.angle_gamma   90.00
#
_symmetry.space_group_name_H-M   'P 1'
#
loop_
_entity.id
_entity.type
_entity.pdbx_description
1 polymer ?
#
loop_
_entity_poly.entity_id
_entity_poly.type
_entity_poly.pdbx_seq_one_letter_code
_entity_poly.pdbx_strand_id
1 'polypeptide(L)'
;FGKANNIGIEKALRDGVEFVYLLNQDAYINVDTISELIRIYKQYPQYGILSPIQMNPDYTKLDSNFAYNCAPERCPGFLSDLYVRKIKDVYDINFVMAAHWFIPTSAIKKIGMFAPLFYHYGEDRDWIN
;
A
#
# COMPACT_ATOMS: atom_id res chain seq x y z
N PHE A 1 5.36 -13.88 5.22
CA PHE A 1 4.72 -12.66 5.74
C PHE A 1 3.19 -12.77 5.66
N GLY A 2 2.63 -13.26 4.55
CA GLY A 2 1.19 -13.42 4.31
C GLY A 2 0.42 -14.21 5.37
N LYS A 3 0.90 -15.39 5.79
CA LYS A 3 0.23 -16.19 6.84
C LYS A 3 0.05 -15.44 8.16
N ALA A 4 1.06 -14.67 8.58
CA ALA A 4 0.97 -13.87 9.80
C ALA A 4 0.00 -12.70 9.64
N ASN A 5 0.05 -12.00 8.50
CA ASN A 5 -0.90 -10.94 8.20
C ASN A 5 -2.34 -11.44 8.11
N ASN A 6 -2.56 -12.66 7.60
CA ASN A 6 -3.90 -13.26 7.56
C ASN A 6 -4.52 -13.40 8.95
N ILE A 7 -3.74 -13.74 9.99
CA ILE A 7 -4.25 -13.81 11.37
C ILE A 7 -4.77 -12.44 11.83
N GLY A 8 -4.04 -11.37 11.53
CA GLY A 8 -4.44 -9.99 11.83
C GLY A 8 -5.66 -9.56 11.00
N ILE A 9 -5.67 -9.87 9.71
CA ILE A 9 -6.79 -9.59 8.80
C ILE A 9 -8.06 -10.30 9.25
N GLU A 10 -7.99 -11.58 9.62
CA GLU A 10 -9.15 -12.32 10.13
C GLU A 10 -9.72 -11.67 11.39
N LYS A 11 -8.86 -11.25 12.31
CA LYS A 11 -9.30 -10.50 13.50
C LYS A 11 -9.97 -9.19 13.10
N ALA A 12 -9.36 -8.40 12.23
CA ALA A 12 -9.91 -7.15 11.74
C ALA A 12 -11.29 -7.34 11.10
N LEU A 13 -11.46 -8.39 10.28
CA LEU A 13 -12.75 -8.73 9.67
C LEU A 13 -13.80 -9.12 10.71
N ARG A 14 -13.43 -9.90 11.74
CA ARG A 14 -14.32 -10.24 12.86
C ARG A 14 -14.73 -9.02 13.69
N ASP A 15 -13.81 -8.08 13.88
CA ASP A 15 -14.05 -6.85 14.64
C ASP A 15 -14.85 -5.81 13.84
N GLY A 16 -15.11 -6.05 12.55
CA GLY A 16 -15.92 -5.17 11.71
C GLY A 16 -15.24 -3.86 11.31
N VAL A 17 -13.91 -3.82 11.30
CA VAL A 17 -13.18 -2.61 10.89
C VAL A 17 -13.37 -2.30 9.41
N GLU A 18 -13.27 -1.02 9.05
CA GLU A 18 -13.43 -0.57 7.66
C GLU A 18 -12.15 -0.74 6.83
N PHE A 19 -10.98 -0.61 7.47
CA PHE A 19 -9.68 -0.66 6.83
C PHE A 19 -8.68 -1.51 7.62
N VAL A 20 -7.75 -2.12 6.90
CA VAL A 20 -6.55 -2.77 7.44
C VAL A 20 -5.34 -2.00 6.94
N TYR A 21 -4.39 -1.73 7.83
CA TYR A 21 -3.09 -1.15 7.47
C TYR A 21 -1.97 -2.14 7.76
N LEU A 22 -1.27 -2.56 6.70
CA LEU A 22 -0.07 -3.39 6.82
C LEU A 22 1.14 -2.46 6.95
N LEU A 23 1.92 -2.68 8.01
CA LEU A 23 3.15 -1.95 8.31
C LEU A 23 4.23 -2.94 8.73
N ASN A 24 5.40 -2.86 8.11
CA ASN A 24 6.54 -3.64 8.57
C ASN A 24 7.02 -3.17 9.95
N GLN A 25 7.57 -4.09 10.74
CA GLN A 25 8.01 -3.84 12.13
C GLN A 25 9.17 -2.84 12.26
N ASP A 26 9.91 -2.58 11.18
CA ASP A 26 11.05 -1.68 11.08
C ASP A 26 10.69 -0.32 10.45
N ALA A 27 9.40 -0.03 10.30
CA ALA A 27 8.88 1.20 9.73
C ALA A 27 8.00 1.98 10.71
N TYR A 28 7.86 3.28 10.46
CA TYR A 28 6.94 4.18 11.16
C TYR A 28 6.23 5.07 10.15
N ILE A 29 5.15 5.71 10.60
CA ILE A 29 4.32 6.60 9.78
C ILE A 29 4.25 7.99 10.41
N ASN A 30 3.96 9.00 9.60
CA ASN A 30 3.67 10.33 10.11
C ASN A 30 2.30 10.33 10.81
N VAL A 31 2.11 11.27 11.75
CA VAL A 31 0.88 11.39 12.56
C VAL A 31 -0.40 11.51 11.73
N ASP A 32 -0.29 12.07 10.52
CA ASP A 32 -1.37 12.35 9.59
C ASP A 32 -1.58 11.25 8.51
N THR A 33 -0.71 10.24 8.47
CA THR A 33 -0.69 9.25 7.37
C THR A 33 -2.02 8.52 7.21
N ILE A 34 -2.61 8.03 8.31
CA ILE A 34 -3.89 7.30 8.24
C ILE A 34 -5.05 8.22 7.87
N SER A 35 -5.09 9.45 8.40
CA SER A 35 -6.13 10.42 8.05
C SER A 35 -6.09 10.83 6.58
N GLU A 36 -4.88 11.03 6.02
CA GLU A 36 -4.74 11.33 4.59
C GLU A 36 -5.13 10.14 3.72
N LEU A 37 -4.73 8.92 4.08
CA LEU A 37 -5.14 7.72 3.33
C LEU A 37 -6.66 7.53 3.32
N ILE A 38 -7.35 7.80 4.44
CA ILE A 38 -8.81 7.80 4.51
C ILE A 38 -9.40 8.90 3.61
N ARG A 39 -8.83 10.12 3.63
CA ARG A 39 -9.27 11.23 2.76
C ARG A 39 -9.16 10.85 1.28
N ILE A 40 -8.01 10.32 0.87
CA ILE A 40 -7.76 9.86 -0.50
C ILE A 40 -8.72 8.73 -0.88
N TYR A 41 -8.90 7.73 -0.02
CA TYR A 41 -9.83 6.63 -0.31
C TYR A 41 -11.27 7.10 -0.52
N LYS A 42 -11.75 8.07 0.27
CA LYS A 42 -13.10 8.63 0.10
C LYS A 42 -13.29 9.34 -1.25
N GLN A 43 -12.23 9.93 -1.79
CA GLN A 43 -12.25 10.57 -3.12
C GLN A 43 -12.10 9.54 -4.24
N TYR A 44 -11.39 8.45 -3.99
CA TYR A 44 -11.08 7.41 -4.98
C TYR A 44 -11.38 5.99 -4.44
N PRO A 45 -12.66 5.66 -4.18
CA PRO A 45 -13.04 4.41 -3.51
C PRO A 45 -12.82 3.15 -4.37
N GLN A 46 -12.48 3.31 -5.65
CA GLN A 46 -12.18 2.21 -6.57
C GLN A 46 -10.86 1.48 -6.25
N TYR A 47 -9.95 2.12 -5.51
CA TYR A 47 -8.65 1.53 -5.20
C TYR A 47 -8.76 0.43 -4.13
N GLY A 48 -8.29 -0.77 -4.47
CA GLY A 48 -8.22 -1.90 -3.53
C GLY A 48 -7.05 -1.80 -2.55
N ILE A 49 -6.02 -1.03 -2.88
CA ILE A 49 -4.86 -0.72 -2.04
C ILE A 49 -4.49 0.75 -2.26
N LEU A 50 -4.16 1.45 -1.19
CA LEU A 50 -3.39 2.69 -1.22
C LEU A 50 -2.05 2.48 -0.50
N SER A 51 -0.98 3.05 -1.03
CA SER A 51 0.34 3.04 -0.39
C SER A 51 0.87 4.46 -0.32
N PRO A 52 1.27 4.97 0.87
CA PRO A 52 1.91 6.27 0.98
C PRO A 52 3.31 6.26 0.35
N ILE A 53 3.86 7.45 0.11
CA ILE A 53 5.26 7.59 -0.29
C ILE A 53 6.16 7.00 0.81
N GLN A 54 7.08 6.12 0.43
CA GLN A 54 8.00 5.48 1.36
C GLN A 54 9.38 6.13 1.23
N MET A 55 9.96 6.52 2.36
CA MET A 55 11.20 7.29 2.44
C MET A 55 12.16 6.64 3.42
N ASN A 56 13.44 7.00 3.32
CA ASN A 56 14.42 6.65 4.34
C ASN A 56 14.18 7.47 5.64
N PRO A 57 14.71 7.04 6.79
CA PRO A 57 14.35 7.63 8.09
C PRO A 57 14.66 9.13 8.27
N ASP A 58 15.68 9.65 7.57
CA ASP A 58 16.06 11.07 7.61
C ASP A 58 15.33 11.94 6.57
N TYR A 59 14.42 11.33 5.82
CA TYR A 59 13.61 11.94 4.77
C TYR A 59 14.41 12.58 3.61
N THR A 60 15.64 12.14 3.37
CA THR A 60 16.48 12.66 2.28
C THR A 60 16.31 11.92 0.97
N LYS A 61 15.77 10.70 0.99
CA LYS A 61 15.62 9.81 -0.17
C LYS A 61 14.32 9.01 -0.09
N LEU A 62 13.80 8.64 -1.26
CA LEU A 62 12.82 7.57 -1.35
C LEU A 62 13.45 6.25 -0.87
N ASP A 63 12.64 5.37 -0.30
CA ASP A 63 13.03 3.97 -0.14
C ASP A 63 13.45 3.40 -1.51
N SER A 64 14.49 2.59 -1.55
CA SER A 64 15.07 2.10 -2.81
C SER A 64 14.09 1.25 -3.62
N ASN A 65 13.29 0.41 -2.96
CA ASN A 65 12.29 -0.41 -3.63
C ASN A 65 11.09 0.44 -4.08
N PHE A 66 10.72 1.46 -3.29
CA PHE A 66 9.68 2.41 -3.68
C PHE A 66 10.09 3.25 -4.89
N ALA A 67 11.32 3.79 -4.89
CA ALA A 67 11.90 4.53 -6.00
C ALA A 67 11.93 3.72 -7.29
N TYR A 68 12.25 2.42 -7.20
CA TYR A 68 12.21 1.51 -8.35
C TYR A 68 10.79 1.41 -8.95
N ASN A 69 9.75 1.37 -8.11
CA ASN A 69 8.37 1.32 -8.59
C ASN A 69 7.83 2.68 -9.07
N CYS A 70 8.50 3.78 -8.76
CA CYS A 70 8.20 5.11 -9.29
C CYS A 70 8.67 5.31 -10.75
N ALA A 71 9.43 4.38 -11.34
CA ALA A 71 9.93 4.51 -12.71
C ALA A 71 8.77 4.71 -13.73
N PRO A 72 8.98 5.43 -14.84
CA PRO A 72 7.90 5.78 -15.77
C PRO A 72 7.14 4.58 -16.33
N GLU A 73 7.78 3.43 -16.46
CA GLU A 73 7.20 2.18 -16.97
C GLU A 73 6.32 1.48 -15.93
N ARG A 74 6.44 1.84 -14.64
CA ARG A 74 5.74 1.22 -13.50
C ARG A 74 4.72 2.16 -12.85
N CYS A 75 4.98 3.47 -12.88
CA CYS A 75 4.09 4.52 -12.42
C CYS A 75 4.07 5.68 -13.43
N PRO A 76 3.33 5.52 -14.55
CA PRO A 76 3.32 6.52 -15.61
C PRO A 76 2.88 7.90 -15.13
N GLY A 77 3.67 8.92 -15.44
CA GLY A 77 3.39 10.32 -15.14
C GLY A 77 3.88 10.82 -13.77
N PHE A 78 4.10 9.94 -12.78
CA PHE A 78 4.50 10.36 -11.43
C PHE A 78 5.79 11.20 -11.43
N LEU A 79 6.86 10.70 -12.05
CA LEU A 79 8.15 11.43 -12.07
C LEU A 79 8.07 12.75 -12.84
N SER A 80 7.33 12.78 -13.96
CA SER A 80 7.13 13.99 -14.74
C SER A 80 6.37 15.04 -13.94
N ASP A 81 5.25 14.64 -13.34
CA ASP A 81 4.39 15.50 -12.51
C ASP A 81 5.14 16.02 -11.28
N LEU A 82 5.97 15.18 -10.65
CA LEU A 82 6.86 15.57 -9.56
C LEU A 82 7.83 16.67 -10.00
N TYR A 83 8.52 16.49 -11.13
CA TYR A 83 9.48 17.46 -11.65
C TYR A 83 8.83 18.80 -11.99
N VAL A 84 7.67 18.78 -12.65
CA VAL A 84 6.94 20.01 -13.04
C VAL A 84 6.04 20.57 -11.93
N ARG A 85 6.07 19.99 -10.72
CA ARG A 85 5.29 20.40 -9.55
C ARG A 85 3.77 20.38 -9.77
N LYS A 86 3.28 19.34 -10.43
CA LYS A 86 1.85 19.07 -10.70
C LYS A 86 1.44 17.69 -10.19
N ILE A 87 1.93 17.33 -9.00
CA ILE A 87 1.60 16.06 -8.35
C ILE A 87 0.10 15.93 -8.11
N LYS A 88 -0.44 14.75 -8.43
CA LYS A 88 -1.81 14.34 -8.16
C LYS A 88 -1.90 13.73 -6.76
N ASP A 89 -3.13 13.65 -6.25
CA ASP A 89 -3.45 12.99 -4.99
C ASP A 89 -3.15 11.48 -5.00
N VAL A 90 -3.27 10.82 -6.16
CA VAL A 90 -3.06 9.38 -6.34
C VAL A 90 -2.53 9.08 -7.74
N TYR A 91 -1.72 8.02 -7.84
CA TYR A 91 -1.19 7.49 -9.09
C TYR A 91 -1.45 6.00 -9.20
N ASP A 92 -1.84 5.54 -10.39
CA ASP A 92 -1.88 4.13 -10.73
C ASP A 92 -0.45 3.59 -10.81
N ILE A 93 -0.25 2.39 -10.26
CA ILE A 93 1.05 1.72 -10.24
C ILE A 93 0.86 0.22 -10.46
N ASN A 94 1.79 -0.39 -11.19
CA ASN A 94 1.71 -1.82 -11.49
C ASN A 94 1.97 -2.69 -10.25
N PHE A 95 2.75 -2.19 -9.30
CA PHE A 95 3.10 -2.89 -8.07
C PHE A 95 3.68 -1.93 -7.03
N VAL A 96 3.36 -2.16 -5.76
CA VAL A 96 4.02 -1.54 -4.61
C VAL A 96 4.10 -2.56 -3.48
N MET A 97 5.22 -2.61 -2.77
CA MET A 97 5.46 -3.62 -1.74
C MET A 97 4.45 -3.51 -0.60
N ALA A 98 4.04 -4.65 -0.03
CA ALA A 98 3.12 -4.73 1.11
C ALA A 98 3.65 -4.16 2.43
N ALA A 99 4.84 -3.54 2.42
CA ALA A 99 5.45 -2.87 3.57
C ALA A 99 4.58 -1.71 4.12
N HIS A 100 3.81 -1.06 3.25
CA HIS A 100 2.86 -0.01 3.60
C HIS A 100 1.60 -0.12 2.73
N TRP A 101 0.65 -0.99 3.11
CA TRP A 101 -0.63 -1.10 2.40
C TRP A 101 -1.79 -0.66 3.28
N PHE A 102 -2.60 0.26 2.77
CA PHE A 102 -3.90 0.62 3.32
C PHE A 102 -4.99 -0.01 2.46
N ILE A 103 -5.76 -0.92 3.07
CA ILE A 103 -6.65 -1.84 2.35
C ILE A 103 -8.06 -1.71 2.93
N PRO A 104 -9.07 -1.28 2.16
CA PRO A 104 -10.46 -1.39 2.59
C PRO A 104 -10.84 -2.86 2.77
N THR A 105 -11.54 -3.20 3.85
CA THR A 105 -11.95 -4.60 4.09
C THR A 105 -12.92 -5.11 3.02
N SER A 106 -13.56 -4.23 2.26
CA SER A 106 -14.34 -4.57 1.07
C SER A 106 -13.48 -5.22 -0.03
N ALA A 107 -12.24 -4.76 -0.23
CA ALA A 107 -11.31 -5.36 -1.19
C ALA A 107 -10.89 -6.77 -0.72
N ILE A 108 -10.57 -6.92 0.56
CA ILE A 108 -10.23 -8.23 1.17
C ILE A 108 -11.40 -9.21 1.05
N LYS A 109 -12.63 -8.77 1.33
CA LYS A 109 -13.83 -9.61 1.19
C LYS A 109 -14.09 -10.05 -0.26
N LYS A 110 -13.69 -9.22 -1.23
CA LYS A 110 -13.87 -9.50 -2.67
C LYS A 110 -12.78 -10.41 -3.23
N ILE A 111 -11.52 -10.15 -2.89
CA ILE A 111 -10.34 -10.81 -3.47
C ILE A 111 -9.93 -12.05 -2.66
N GLY A 112 -10.12 -12.00 -1.34
CA GLY A 112 -9.61 -12.98 -0.40
C GLY A 112 -8.41 -12.44 0.39
N MET A 113 -7.89 -13.27 1.29
CA MET A 113 -6.65 -12.99 2.03
C MET A 113 -5.42 -13.48 1.24
N PHE A 114 -4.21 -13.29 1.76
CA PHE A 114 -3.00 -13.81 1.10
C PHE A 114 -3.07 -15.34 0.95
N ALA A 115 -2.66 -15.86 -0.21
CA ALA A 115 -2.65 -17.29 -0.44
C ALA A 115 -1.68 -17.99 0.55
N PRO A 116 -2.09 -19.10 1.18
CA PRO A 116 -1.26 -19.80 2.17
C PRO A 116 -0.11 -20.61 1.53
N LEU A 117 -0.03 -20.63 0.19
CA LEU A 117 0.98 -21.37 -0.57
C LEU A 117 2.39 -20.79 -0.39
N PHE A 118 2.51 -19.47 -0.22
CA PHE A 118 3.79 -18.80 -0.08
C PHE A 118 4.35 -18.99 1.34
N TYR A 119 5.49 -19.70 1.44
CA TYR A 119 6.23 -19.80 2.70
C TYR A 119 6.92 -18.46 3.03
N HIS A 120 7.57 -17.86 2.04
CA HIS A 120 8.22 -16.56 2.14
C HIS A 120 8.26 -15.89 0.76
N TYR A 121 7.87 -14.62 0.69
CA TYR A 121 7.79 -13.80 -0.53
C TYR A 121 6.83 -14.31 -1.61
N GLY A 122 6.35 -13.37 -2.44
CA GLY A 122 5.45 -13.62 -3.56
C GLY A 122 3.97 -13.46 -3.23
N GLU A 123 3.59 -13.47 -1.96
CA GLU A 123 2.20 -13.30 -1.53
C GLU A 123 1.62 -11.93 -1.89
N ASP A 124 2.43 -10.88 -1.85
CA ASP A 124 2.04 -9.51 -2.17
C ASP A 124 1.90 -9.31 -3.69
N ARG A 125 2.80 -9.90 -4.46
CA ARG A 125 2.70 -9.95 -5.93
C ARG A 125 1.48 -10.74 -6.38
N ASP A 126 1.21 -11.88 -5.74
CA ASP A 126 0.03 -12.71 -6.03
C ASP A 126 -1.27 -11.95 -5.79
N TRP A 127 -1.37 -11.24 -4.66
CA TRP A 127 -2.60 -10.55 -4.27
C TRP A 127 -2.94 -9.33 -5.14
N ILE A 128 -1.95 -8.68 -5.77
CA ILE A 128 -2.15 -7.54 -6.68
C ILE A 128 -2.50 -7.97 -8.13
N ASN A 129 -2.23 -9.22 -8.53
CA ASN A 129 -2.48 -9.70 -9.90
C ASN A 129 -3.97 -9.77 -10.25
#